data_AF-A0A9C7TF93-F1
#
_entry.id   AF-A0A9C7TF93-F1
#
_cell.length_a   1.000
_cell.length_b   1.000
_cell.length_c   1.000
_cell.angle_alpha   90.00
_cell.angle_beta   90.00
_cell.angle_gamma   90.00
#
_symmetry.space_group_name_H-M   'P 1'
#
loop_
_entity.id
_entity.type
_entity.pdbx_description
1 polymer ?
#
loop_
_entity_poly.entity_id
_entity_poly.type
_entity_poly.pdbx_seq_one_letter_code
_entity_poly.pdbx_strand_id
1 'polypeptide(L)' 'MRFKAILGLSLAFCLLGSVLFARTGTKAKYVGAEVCISCHKMDSLGNQFRRWLGTPHSRSWVMLQSK' A
#
# COMPACT_ATOMS: atom_id res chain seq x y z
N MET A 1 9.71 -27.18 -32.57
CA MET A 1 10.93 -26.87 -31.77
C MET A 1 11.13 -25.37 -31.54
N ARG A 2 10.99 -24.51 -32.56
CA ARG A 2 11.16 -23.05 -32.44
C ARG A 2 10.19 -22.35 -31.46
N PHE A 3 8.92 -22.75 -31.43
CA PHE A 3 7.91 -22.18 -30.51
C PHE A 3 8.24 -22.40 -29.02
N LYS A 4 8.69 -23.62 -28.66
CA LYS A 4 9.11 -23.94 -27.28
C LYS A 4 10.34 -23.13 -26.86
N ALA A 5 11.27 -22.89 -27.78
CA ALA A 5 12.46 -22.08 -27.52
C ALA A 5 12.10 -20.58 -27.33
N ILE A 6 11.20 -20.04 -28.15
CA ILE A 6 10.72 -18.65 -28.03
C ILE A 6 9.95 -18.45 -26.72
N LEU A 7 9.09 -19.41 -26.35
CA LEU A 7 8.35 -19.37 -25.09
C LEU A 7 9.30 -19.44 -23.88
N GLY A 8 10.30 -20.33 -23.93
CA GLY A 8 11.32 -20.43 -22.89
C GLY A 8 12.13 -19.14 -22.74
N LEU A 9 12.55 -18.53 -23.85
CA LEU A 9 13.32 -17.29 -23.83
C LEU A 9 12.49 -16.10 -23.32
N SER A 10 11.21 -16.03 -23.69
CA SER A 10 10.30 -14.99 -23.22
C SER A 10 10.05 -15.11 -21.72
N LEU A 11 9.87 -16.33 -21.21
CA LEU A 11 9.72 -16.59 -19.78
C LEU A 11 10.99 -16.23 -19.01
N ALA A 12 12.15 -16.61 -19.53
CA ALA A 12 13.45 -16.27 -18.94
C ALA A 12 13.68 -14.74 -18.90
N PHE A 13 13.29 -14.02 -19.96
CA PHE A 13 13.38 -12.56 -20.01
C PHE A 13 12.46 -11.89 -18.97
N CYS A 14 11.22 -12.36 -18.84
CA CYS A 14 10.29 -11.86 -17.81
C CYS A 14 10.80 -12.12 -16.39
N LEU A 15 11.33 -13.30 -16.12
CA LEU A 15 11.89 -13.65 -14.81
C LEU A 15 13.13 -12.81 -14.49
N LEU A 16 14.05 -12.65 -15.45
CA LEU A 16 15.24 -11.82 -15.28
C LEU A 16 14.87 -10.35 -15.02
N GLY A 17 13.89 -9.82 -15.77
CA GLY A 17 13.36 -8.48 -15.54
C GLY A 17 12.79 -8.31 -14.13
N SER A 18 12.02 -9.28 -13.62
CA SER A 18 11.45 -9.19 -12.28
C SER A 18 12.49 -9.15 -11.15
N VAL A 19 13.62 -9.84 -11.32
CA VAL A 19 14.74 -9.83 -10.36
C VAL A 19 15.51 -8.52 -10.42
N LEU A 20 15.78 -8.01 -11.63
CA LEU A 20 16.50 -6.75 -11.82
C LEU A 20 15.68 -5.51 -11.39
N PHE A 21 14.35 -5.58 -11.49
CA PHE A 21 13.44 -4.52 -11.04
C PHE A 21 12.82 -4.80 -9.67
N ALA A 22 13.30 -5.82 -8.94
CA ALA A 22 12.92 -6.04 -7.56
C ALA A 22 13.41 -4.83 -6.74
N ARG A 23 12.50 -3.87 -6.51
CA ARG A 23 12.79 -2.69 -5.70
C ARG A 23 13.10 -3.14 -4.28
N THR A 24 14.34 -2.94 -3.84
CA THR A 24 14.70 -2.91 -2.43
C THR A 24 14.19 -1.59 -1.84
N GLY A 25 12.86 -1.43 -1.81
CA GLY A 25 12.22 -0.24 -1.28
C GLY A 25 12.63 -0.02 0.17
N THR A 26 12.92 1.23 0.53
CA THR A 26 13.03 1.61 1.94
C THR A 26 11.72 1.22 2.63
N LYS A 27 11.82 0.60 3.82
CA LYS A 27 10.63 0.26 4.59
C LYS A 27 9.75 1.50 4.75
N ALA A 28 8.49 1.40 4.33
CA ALA A 28 7.52 2.47 4.50
C ALA A 28 7.47 2.90 5.98
N LYS A 29 7.31 4.20 6.20
CA LYS A 29 7.20 4.79 7.54
C LYS A 29 5.76 5.15 7.84
N TYR A 30 5.38 5.05 9.10
CA TYR A 30 4.12 5.62 9.57
C TYR A 30 4.23 7.14 9.57
N VAL A 31 3.27 7.80 8.94
CA VAL A 31 3.26 9.27 8.78
C VAL A 31 2.17 9.96 9.64
N GLY A 32 1.38 9.19 10.38
CA GLY A 32 0.22 9.69 11.11
C GLY A 32 -1.03 9.82 10.23
N ALA A 33 -2.21 9.81 10.86
CA ALA A 33 -3.48 9.92 10.13
C ALA A 33 -3.72 11.35 9.62
N GLU A 34 -3.10 12.34 10.25
CA GLU A 34 -3.21 13.77 9.98
C GLU A 34 -2.75 14.12 8.56
N VAL A 35 -1.67 13.49 8.09
CA VAL A 35 -1.16 13.67 6.73
C VAL A 35 -2.21 13.27 5.70
N CYS A 36 -2.96 12.20 5.97
CA CYS A 36 -3.99 11.68 5.06
C CYS A 36 -5.20 12.63 4.96
N ILE A 37 -5.51 13.40 6.03
CA ILE A 37 -6.66 14.33 6.07
C ILE A 37 -6.59 15.36 4.96
N SER A 38 -5.37 15.84 4.65
CA SER A 38 -5.13 16.91 3.68
C SER A 38 -5.88 16.68 2.36
N CYS A 39 -5.85 15.44 1.86
CA CYS A 39 -6.55 15.01 0.65
C CYS A 39 -7.87 14.28 0.95
N HIS A 40 -7.94 13.45 1.99
CA HIS A 40 -9.06 12.53 2.23
C HIS A 40 -10.21 13.10 3.09
N LYS A 41 -10.29 14.44 3.21
CA LYS A 41 -11.39 15.15 3.89
C LYS A 41 -12.55 15.54 2.98
N MET A 42 -12.38 15.45 1.66
CA MET A 42 -13.35 15.95 0.68
C MET A 42 -14.54 14.99 0.52
N ASP A 43 -15.77 15.52 0.51
CA ASP A 43 -16.99 14.72 0.31
C ASP A 43 -17.04 14.07 -1.08
N SER A 44 -16.48 14.72 -2.10
CA SER A 44 -16.35 14.17 -3.46
C SER A 44 -15.50 12.89 -3.51
N LEU A 45 -14.56 12.73 -2.58
CA LEU A 45 -13.79 11.51 -2.43
C LEU A 45 -14.45 10.52 -1.47
N GLY A 46 -15.52 10.91 -0.78
CA GLY A 46 -16.29 10.12 0.20
C GLY A 46 -15.94 10.43 1.67
N ASN A 47 -15.10 11.43 1.93
CA ASN A 47 -14.75 11.93 3.26
C ASN A 47 -14.27 10.83 4.22
N GLN A 48 -13.27 10.08 3.77
CA GLN A 48 -12.78 8.85 4.41
C GLN A 48 -12.32 9.12 5.83
N PHE A 49 -11.64 10.25 6.05
CA PHE A 49 -11.14 10.60 7.37
C PHE A 49 -12.28 10.77 8.38
N ARG A 50 -13.33 11.54 8.04
CA ARG A 50 -14.48 11.74 8.91
C ARG A 50 -15.18 10.42 9.23
N ARG A 51 -15.35 9.55 8.23
CA ARG A 51 -15.97 8.23 8.44
C ARG A 51 -15.14 7.35 9.37
N TRP A 52 -13.82 7.26 9.14
CA TRP A 52 -12.90 6.52 9.99
C TRP A 52 -12.89 7.03 11.44
N LEU A 53 -12.90 8.36 11.63
CA LEU A 53 -12.93 9.00 12.94
C LEU A 53 -14.19 8.63 13.75
N GLY A 54 -15.29 8.29 13.08
CA GLY A 54 -16.51 7.79 13.71
C GLY A 54 -16.43 6.32 14.16
N THR A 55 -15.39 5.57 13.77
CA THR A 55 -15.25 4.15 14.11
C THR A 55 -14.53 3.93 15.44
N PRO A 56 -14.76 2.80 16.13
CA PRO A 56 -14.00 2.43 17.33
C PRO A 56 -12.48 2.38 17.12
N HIS A 57 -12.03 2.01 15.91
CA HIS A 57 -10.59 1.92 15.59
C HIS A 57 -9.84 3.24 15.76
N SER A 58 -10.48 4.39 15.51
CA SER A 58 -9.83 5.70 15.67
C SER A 58 -9.50 6.05 17.13
N ARG A 59 -10.15 5.37 18.10
CA ARG A 59 -10.02 5.62 19.54
C ARG A 59 -9.56 4.39 20.32
N SER A 60 -9.12 3.33 19.64
CA SER A 60 -8.75 2.07 20.28
C SER A 60 -7.64 2.24 21.33
N TRP A 61 -6.72 3.19 21.10
CA TRP A 61 -5.64 3.49 22.03
C TRP A 61 -6.15 3.92 23.42
N VAL A 62 -7.31 4.59 23.49
CA VAL A 62 -7.92 5.06 24.74
C VAL A 62 -8.29 3.88 25.64
N MET A 63 -8.65 2.74 25.06
CA MET A 63 -8.98 1.54 25.83
C MET A 63 -7.76 0.86 26.43
N LEU A 64 -6.56 1.16 25.92
CA LEU A 64 -5.30 0.56 26.35
C LEU A 64 -4.48 1.49 27.25
N GLN A 65 -4.92 2.73 27.46
CA GLN A 65 -4.20 3.68 28.29
C GLN A 65 -4.27 3.27 29.78
N SER A 66 -3.15 3.42 30.49
CA SER A 66 -3.12 3.25 31.94
C SER A 66 -3.96 4.33 32.65
N LYS A 67 -4.43 4.02 33.86
CA LYS A 67 -5.12 4.97 34.73
C LYS A 67 -4.18 6.05 35.25
#